data_AF-A0AAW7WCX8-F1
#
_entry.id   AF-A0AAW7WCX8-F1
#
_cell.length_a   1.000
_cell.length_b   1.000
_cell.length_c   1.000
_cell.angle_alpha   90.00
_cell.angle_beta   90.00
_cell.angle_gamma   90.00
#
_symmetry.space_group_name_H-M   'P 1'
#
loop_
_entity.id
_entity.type
_entity.pdbx_description
1 polymer ?
#
loop_
_entity_poly.entity_id
_entity_poly.type
_entity_poly.pdbx_seq_one_letter_code
_entity_poly.pdbx_strand_id
1 'polypeptide(L)'
;MLFHLVGPVPADLGVSNGALRNCPTTAHCTSQTWESTNPMAELNRLSELVQESPRTVVVDQTETYLHAEASSAFFGFVDDLELFADRDNSQIQARSESRLGDSDLGVNAARLAALRSGLEG
;
A
#
# COMPACT_ATOMS: atom_id res chain seq x y z
N MET A 1 -13.82 -22.71 1.11
CA MET A 1 -13.42 -21.95 2.31
C MET A 1 -11.90 -22.06 2.40
N LEU A 2 -11.16 -21.06 1.90
CA LEU A 2 -9.71 -21.02 2.14
C LEU A 2 -9.51 -20.40 3.52
N PHE A 3 -8.77 -21.09 4.38
CA PHE A 3 -8.32 -20.58 5.67
C PHE A 3 -7.35 -19.43 5.41
N HIS A 4 -7.84 -18.20 5.38
CA HIS A 4 -6.98 -17.03 5.43
C HIS A 4 -6.58 -16.84 6.90
N LEU A 5 -5.29 -17.01 7.21
CA LEU A 5 -4.73 -16.51 8.46
C LEU A 5 -4.64 -14.98 8.33
N VAL A 6 -5.77 -14.30 8.55
CA VAL A 6 -5.86 -12.85 8.50
C VAL A 6 -5.64 -12.34 9.91
N GLY A 7 -4.54 -11.61 10.14
CA GLY A 7 -4.40 -10.81 11.37
C GLY A 7 -5.48 -9.73 11.42
N PRO A 8 -5.74 -9.14 12.59
CA PRO A 8 -6.64 -7.99 12.66
C PRO A 8 -6.11 -6.87 11.75
N VAL A 9 -7.03 -6.11 11.14
CA VAL A 9 -6.70 -4.85 10.48
C VAL A 9 -6.03 -3.94 11.54
N PRO A 10 -4.85 -3.35 11.29
CA PRO A 10 -4.25 -2.41 12.21
C PRO A 10 -5.21 -1.26 12.52
N ALA A 11 -5.38 -0.91 13.80
CA ALA A 11 -6.30 0.16 14.21
C ALA A 11 -5.79 1.57 13.84
N ASP A 12 -4.55 1.67 13.37
CA ASP A 12 -3.80 2.88 13.08
C ASP A 12 -3.43 2.98 11.59
N LEU A 13 -4.26 2.42 10.70
CA LEU A 13 -4.24 2.73 9.28
C LEU A 13 -4.77 4.15 9.01
N GLY A 14 -4.48 4.67 7.82
CA GLY A 14 -4.89 5.98 7.36
C GLY A 14 -3.80 7.04 7.50
N VAL A 15 -4.22 8.27 7.21
CA VAL A 15 -3.35 9.45 7.27
C VAL A 15 -3.53 10.15 8.61
N SER A 16 -2.44 10.39 9.32
CA SER A 16 -2.42 11.16 10.56
C SER A 16 -1.37 12.25 10.48
N ASN A 17 -1.74 13.50 10.82
CA ASN A 17 -0.87 14.67 10.72
C ASN A 17 -0.19 14.84 9.35
N GLY A 18 -0.90 14.52 8.26
CA GLY A 18 -0.39 14.65 6.90
C GLY A 18 0.59 13.55 6.47
N ALA A 19 0.68 12.45 7.21
CA ALA A 19 1.55 11.33 6.84
C ALA A 19 0.88 9.96 7.05
N LEU A 20 1.29 8.99 6.22
CA LEU A 20 1.07 7.58 6.53
C LEU A 20 1.90 7.20 7.76
N ARG A 21 1.41 6.22 8.52
CA ARG A 21 2.13 5.71 9.68
C ARG A 21 3.47 5.09 9.25
N ASN A 22 4.54 5.39 9.99
CA ASN A 22 5.86 4.77 9.74
C ASN A 22 5.82 3.24 9.88
N CYS A 23 6.69 2.54 9.16
CA CYS A 23 6.85 1.10 9.35
C CYS A 23 7.41 0.81 10.75
N PRO A 24 6.73 -0.01 11.57
CA PRO A 24 7.23 -0.37 12.90
C PRO A 24 8.46 -1.28 12.82
N THR A 25 8.62 -2.02 11.73
CA THR A 25 9.75 -2.90 11.42
C THR A 25 9.93 -3.00 9.92
N THR A 26 11.15 -3.26 9.44
CA THR A 26 11.43 -3.48 8.01
C THR A 26 11.24 -4.92 7.57
N ALA A 27 10.98 -5.85 8.50
CA ALA A 27 10.92 -7.28 8.18
C ALA A 27 9.69 -7.68 7.35
N HIS A 28 8.58 -6.95 7.52
CA HIS A 28 7.29 -7.19 6.86
C HIS A 28 6.51 -5.89 6.59
N CYS A 29 7.18 -4.73 6.63
CA CYS A 29 6.61 -3.44 6.22
C CYS A 29 7.63 -2.70 5.37
N THR A 30 7.14 -2.04 4.31
CA THR A 30 7.93 -1.11 3.50
C THR A 30 7.15 0.19 3.33
N SER A 31 7.85 1.31 3.43
CA SER A 31 7.33 2.64 3.10
C SER A 31 8.27 3.35 2.14
N GLN A 32 7.71 4.15 1.25
CA GLN A 32 8.43 4.93 0.25
C GLN A 32 7.73 6.27 0.05
N THR A 33 8.51 7.27 -0.36
CA THR A 33 8.01 8.56 -0.81
C THR A 33 8.43 8.76 -2.26
N TRP A 34 7.50 9.15 -3.11
CA TRP A 34 7.74 9.40 -4.53
C TRP A 34 7.42 10.86 -4.86
N GLU A 35 8.41 11.60 -5.32
CA GLU A 35 8.22 12.96 -5.84
C GLU A 35 7.20 12.96 -6.97
N SER A 36 6.29 13.92 -6.96
CA SER A 36 5.22 14.04 -7.93
C SER A 36 4.88 15.50 -8.23
N THR A 37 4.75 15.83 -9.51
CA THR A 37 4.27 17.16 -9.93
C THR A 37 2.75 17.26 -9.93
N ASN A 38 2.04 16.12 -9.83
CA ASN A 38 0.59 16.07 -9.72
C ASN A 38 0.13 14.84 -8.90
N PRO A 39 0.27 14.88 -7.56
CA PRO A 39 -0.02 13.73 -6.70
C PRO A 39 -1.45 13.17 -6.87
N MET A 40 -2.43 14.03 -7.16
CA MET A 40 -3.82 13.62 -7.33
C MET A 40 -4.02 12.79 -8.60
N ALA A 41 -3.43 13.22 -9.71
CA ALA A 41 -3.53 12.48 -10.97
C ALA A 41 -2.76 11.15 -10.89
N GLU A 42 -1.59 11.15 -10.25
CA GLU A 42 -0.81 9.92 -10.04
C GLU A 42 -1.53 8.95 -9.09
N LEU A 43 -2.20 9.43 -8.03
CA LEU A 43 -3.00 8.56 -7.17
C LEU A 43 -4.17 7.91 -7.92
N ASN A 44 -4.85 8.64 -8.80
CA ASN A 44 -5.89 8.06 -9.66
C ASN A 44 -5.32 6.96 -10.55
N ARG A 45 -4.16 7.19 -11.17
CA ARG A 45 -3.48 6.17 -11.98
C ARG A 45 -3.06 4.96 -11.15
N LEU A 46 -2.54 5.19 -9.94
CA LEU A 46 -2.21 4.11 -9.01
C LEU A 46 -3.44 3.31 -8.59
N SER A 47 -4.60 3.95 -8.40
CA SER A 47 -5.85 3.25 -8.10
C SER A 47 -6.23 2.26 -9.20
N GLU A 48 -6.08 2.64 -10.48
CA GLU A 48 -6.28 1.73 -11.61
C GLU A 48 -5.31 0.53 -11.55
N LEU A 49 -4.01 0.80 -11.36
CA LEU A 49 -2.98 -0.24 -11.27
C LEU A 49 -3.21 -1.19 -10.08
N VAL A 50 -3.67 -0.67 -8.95
CA VAL A 50 -4.01 -1.45 -7.75
C VAL A 50 -5.21 -2.35 -8.01
N GLN A 51 -6.24 -1.86 -8.71
CA GLN A 51 -7.42 -2.66 -9.08
C GLN A 51 -7.09 -3.76 -10.11
N GLU A 52 -6.12 -3.53 -10.99
CA GLU A 52 -5.61 -4.53 -11.95
C GLU A 52 -4.64 -5.54 -11.31
N SER A 53 -4.12 -5.23 -10.12
CA SER A 53 -3.15 -6.07 -9.43
C SER A 53 -3.78 -7.39 -8.95
N PRO A 54 -3.17 -8.55 -9.24
CA PRO A 54 -3.73 -9.83 -8.83
C PRO A 54 -3.90 -9.94 -7.31
N ARG A 55 -5.09 -10.40 -6.89
CA ARG A 55 -5.41 -10.73 -5.49
C ARG A 55 -5.33 -9.51 -4.55
N THR A 56 -5.64 -8.33 -5.10
CA THR A 56 -5.74 -7.07 -4.40
C THR A 56 -7.17 -6.53 -4.48
N VAL A 57 -7.69 -5.96 -3.40
CA VAL A 57 -9.02 -5.36 -3.34
C VAL A 57 -8.89 -3.99 -2.68
N VAL A 58 -9.37 -2.94 -3.36
CA VAL A 58 -9.50 -1.61 -2.74
C VAL A 58 -10.66 -1.65 -1.74
N VAL A 59 -10.40 -1.30 -0.49
CA VAL A 59 -11.36 -1.36 0.61
C VAL A 59 -11.75 0.01 1.15
N ASP A 60 -10.90 1.03 0.95
CA ASP A 60 -11.23 2.43 1.20
C ASP A 60 -10.54 3.33 0.17
N GLN A 61 -11.24 4.37 -0.27
CA GLN A 61 -10.70 5.34 -1.22
C GLN A 61 -11.37 6.69 -1.02
N THR A 62 -10.54 7.72 -0.91
CA THR A 62 -10.94 9.12 -0.92
C THR A 62 -10.24 9.83 -2.09
N GLU A 63 -10.42 11.15 -2.20
CA GLU A 63 -9.72 11.93 -3.21
C GLU A 63 -8.18 11.88 -3.04
N THR A 64 -7.69 11.79 -1.80
CA THR A 64 -6.25 11.89 -1.50
C THR A 64 -5.65 10.61 -0.93
N TYR A 65 -6.45 9.58 -0.67
CA TYR A 65 -5.99 8.36 0.00
C TYR A 65 -6.62 7.12 -0.61
N LEU A 66 -5.86 6.03 -0.64
CA LEU A 66 -6.33 4.71 -1.02
C LEU A 66 -5.78 3.66 -0.05
N HIS A 67 -6.67 2.77 0.39
CA HIS A 67 -6.33 1.55 1.12
C HIS A 67 -6.81 0.34 0.34
N ALA A 68 -5.91 -0.63 0.16
CA ALA A 68 -6.22 -1.92 -0.43
C ALA A 68 -5.67 -3.07 0.43
N GLU A 69 -6.38 -4.18 0.39
CA GLU A 69 -5.93 -5.45 0.94
C GLU A 69 -5.34 -6.30 -0.18
N ALA A 70 -4.07 -6.70 -0.05
CA ALA A 70 -3.40 -7.59 -0.99
C ALA A 70 -3.07 -8.92 -0.32
N SER A 71 -3.44 -10.05 -0.92
CA SER A 71 -3.13 -11.37 -0.35
C SER A 71 -1.86 -11.99 -0.96
N SER A 72 -1.10 -12.77 -0.19
CA SER A 72 0.09 -13.49 -0.65
C SER A 72 -0.25 -14.82 -1.35
N ALA A 73 0.54 -15.22 -2.36
CA ALA A 73 0.15 -16.27 -3.32
C ALA A 73 0.12 -17.67 -2.72
N PHE A 74 1.03 -17.93 -1.79
CA PHE A 74 1.29 -19.28 -1.28
C PHE A 74 0.74 -19.49 0.13
N PHE A 75 0.69 -18.44 0.96
CA PHE A 75 0.34 -18.55 2.37
C PHE A 75 -0.95 -17.81 2.75
N GLY A 76 -1.51 -17.00 1.84
CA GLY A 76 -2.78 -16.28 2.08
C GLY A 76 -2.71 -15.21 3.17
N PHE A 77 -1.50 -14.73 3.50
CA PHE A 77 -1.33 -13.55 4.37
C PHE A 77 -1.91 -12.34 3.68
N VAL A 78 -2.58 -11.48 4.46
CA VAL A 78 -3.12 -10.22 4.00
C VAL A 78 -2.16 -9.10 4.37
N ASP A 79 -1.83 -8.30 3.38
CA ASP A 79 -1.05 -7.08 3.49
C ASP A 79 -1.98 -5.87 3.30
N ASP A 80 -1.77 -4.83 4.11
CA ASP A 80 -2.38 -3.52 3.94
C ASP A 80 -1.49 -2.67 3.05
N LEU A 81 -2.00 -2.28 1.87
CA LEU A 81 -1.39 -1.32 0.95
C LEU A 81 -2.08 0.03 1.10
N GLU A 82 -1.31 1.07 1.38
CA GLU A 82 -1.80 2.44 1.52
C GLU A 82 -1.04 3.38 0.60
N LEU A 83 -1.78 4.27 -0.04
CA LEU A 83 -1.26 5.33 -0.91
C LEU A 83 -1.89 6.65 -0.50
N PHE A 84 -1.08 7.69 -0.39
CA PHE A 84 -1.52 9.03 -0.01
C PHE A 84 -0.93 10.08 -0.94
N ALA A 85 -1.80 10.88 -1.57
CA ALA A 85 -1.45 12.05 -2.35
C ALA A 85 -1.20 13.26 -1.42
N ASP A 86 0.06 13.43 -1.02
CA ASP A 86 0.53 14.53 -0.21
C ASP A 86 0.79 15.76 -1.09
N ARG A 87 -0.26 16.55 -1.28
CA ARG A 87 -0.22 17.77 -2.10
C ARG A 87 0.69 18.84 -1.52
N ASP A 88 0.79 18.91 -0.19
CA ASP A 88 1.51 19.97 0.50
C ASP A 88 3.02 19.82 0.28
N ASN A 89 3.49 18.57 0.15
CA ASN A 89 4.90 18.25 -0.11
C ASN A 89 5.17 17.80 -1.56
N SER A 90 4.18 17.84 -2.46
CA SER A 90 4.32 17.40 -3.86
C SER A 90 4.85 15.97 -4.00
N GLN A 91 4.25 15.03 -3.26
CA GLN A 91 4.69 13.64 -3.23
C GLN A 91 3.54 12.66 -3.09
N ILE A 92 3.79 11.40 -3.46
CA ILE A 92 3.00 10.24 -3.04
C ILE A 92 3.71 9.57 -1.89
N GLN A 93 3.03 9.37 -0.77
CA GLN A 93 3.48 8.46 0.28
C GLN A 93 2.87 7.08 0.01
N ALA A 94 3.69 6.04 0.04
CA ALA A 94 3.27 4.66 -0.22
C ALA A 94 3.74 3.74 0.90
N ARG A 95 2.86 2.87 1.38
CA ARG A 95 3.16 1.90 2.45
C ARG A 95 2.53 0.56 2.13
N SER A 96 3.24 -0.54 2.43
CA SER A 96 2.71 -1.89 2.33
C SER A 96 3.21 -2.72 3.51
N GLU A 97 2.30 -3.35 4.24
CA GLU A 97 2.60 -4.05 5.51
C GLU A 97 1.79 -5.33 5.67
N SER A 98 2.44 -6.43 6.02
CA SER A 98 1.75 -7.69 6.35
C SER A 98 1.11 -7.64 7.73
N ARG A 99 -0.14 -8.11 7.86
CA ARG A 99 -0.84 -8.16 9.17
C ARG A 99 -0.29 -9.20 10.13
N LEU A 100 0.37 -10.24 9.59
CA LEU A 100 0.93 -11.36 10.34
C LEU A 100 2.22 -11.85 9.67
N GLY A 101 3.04 -12.53 10.47
CA GLY A 101 4.28 -13.15 10.04
C GLY A 101 5.50 -12.33 10.44
N ASP A 102 6.62 -13.02 10.65
CA ASP A 102 7.86 -12.37 11.04
C ASP A 102 8.56 -11.68 9.86
N SER A 103 8.30 -12.16 8.63
CA SER A 103 8.82 -11.57 7.39
C SER A 103 7.90 -11.81 6.19
N ASP A 104 7.94 -10.87 5.23
CA ASP A 104 7.23 -10.93 3.96
C ASP A 104 8.11 -11.38 2.77
N LEU A 105 9.39 -11.69 3.02
CA LEU A 105 10.40 -12.02 1.99
C LEU A 105 10.53 -10.96 0.88
N GLY A 106 10.26 -9.69 1.20
CA GLY A 106 10.35 -8.57 0.26
C GLY A 106 9.12 -8.39 -0.64
N VAL A 107 8.02 -9.10 -0.38
CA VAL A 107 6.77 -8.97 -1.16
C VAL A 107 6.22 -7.54 -1.12
N ASN A 108 6.23 -6.87 0.05
CA ASN A 108 5.74 -5.51 0.17
C ASN A 108 6.60 -4.50 -0.61
N ALA A 109 7.93 -4.66 -0.56
CA ALA A 109 8.84 -3.82 -1.34
C ALA A 109 8.66 -4.02 -2.85
N ALA A 110 8.51 -5.27 -3.30
CA ALA A 110 8.26 -5.59 -4.70
C ALA A 110 6.91 -5.00 -5.20
N ARG A 111 5.88 -5.01 -4.35
CA ARG A 111 4.58 -4.40 -4.65
C ARG A 111 4.71 -2.89 -4.89
N LEU A 112 5.38 -2.17 -3.99
CA LEU A 112 5.59 -0.74 -4.15
C LEU A 112 6.43 -0.41 -5.39
N ALA A 113 7.46 -1.22 -5.67
CA ALA A 113 8.29 -1.04 -6.88
C ALA A 113 7.49 -1.24 -8.17
N ALA A 114 6.59 -2.24 -8.23
CA ALA A 114 5.75 -2.48 -9.40
C ALA A 114 4.79 -1.31 -9.65
N LEU A 115 4.16 -0.79 -8.59
CA LEU A 115 3.29 0.39 -8.67
C LEU A 115 4.07 1.63 -9.14
N ARG A 116 5.26 1.86 -8.57
CA ARG A 116 6.10 2.99 -8.99
C ARG A 116 6.49 2.88 -10.47
N SER A 117 6.89 1.71 -10.92
CA SER A 117 7.22 1.49 -12.34
C SER A 117 6.03 1.74 -13.26
N GLY A 118 4.80 1.46 -12.81
CA GLY A 118 3.58 1.70 -13.57
C GLY A 118 3.20 3.18 -13.72
N LEU A 119 3.81 4.08 -12.94
CA LEU A 119 3.67 5.53 -13.11
C LEU A 119 4.58 6.13 -14.18
N GLU A 120 5.66 5.43 -14.54
CA GLU A 120 6.68 5.92 -15.47
C GLU A 120 6.40 5.54 -16.94
N GLY A 121 5.38 4.71 -17.19
CA GLY A 121 4.95 4.25 -18.52
C GLY A 121 3.63 4.87 -18.96
#